data_AF-A0A842TJB2-F1
#
_entry.id   AF-A0A842TJB2-F1
#
_cell.length_a   1.000
_cell.length_b   1.000
_cell.length_c   1.000
_cell.angle_alpha   90.00
_cell.angle_beta   90.00
_cell.angle_gamma   90.00
#
_symmetry.space_group_name_H-M   'P 1'
#
loop_
_entity.id
_entity.type
_entity.pdbx_description
1 polymer ?
#
loop_
_entity_poly.entity_id
_entity_poly.type
_entity_poly.pdbx_seq_one_letter_code
_entity_poly.pdbx_strand_id
1 'polypeptide(L)'
;RLYAKEIMGNILFRMIAQKDIDFGGLLYDEYNNGKGVGNIMNYYYNPLYAIYNDPIDSSPALLKLKEMAELKDDPERLTSLINEKFGTDFDFSKPDTDENLKKFLSMAIFERKLDLSYRFLPYAFGFTGENVSTPMLCIGSWYDMFIEKMLLDINDIQEKSPEYFKKNFKMIIGPGAHGGMDFFCIPYPPQLLPLPFGKYLRKVLALYKEFFHFDWYEHWLNKEESSDLSNVPAFKMWIMNKQVWRYSNKWPPETKEVKFYLHSGGNANSRFGDGVLSKTKPKNEPCDEFDFNPADPVNTRGGRFLFLRSGMLNQSEIEKRKDILIYSTEKLKEGIEILGEVKLIFYASSSAVDTDFTVKLVDVHNESKILHVIDSGVRARYRESLENPKLLEPDKIYKYEVYIGSTGIYFPKGHKIRIEISSSNFPRFNINSNLAGKKSEKGYTIAHQKIYHDSEHKSHLILPTFPGS
;
A
#
# COMPACT_ATOMS: atom_id res chain seq x y z
N ARG A 1 -7.80 20.89 -15.04
CA ARG A 1 -7.23 19.62 -15.59
C ARG A 1 -7.19 18.46 -14.59
N LEU A 2 -6.78 18.65 -13.32
CA LEU A 2 -7.01 17.65 -12.25
C LEU A 2 -8.52 17.36 -12.05
N TYR A 3 -9.33 18.41 -12.13
CA TYR A 3 -10.79 18.34 -11.96
C TYR A 3 -11.50 17.49 -13.03
N ALA A 4 -11.06 17.55 -14.29
CA ALA A 4 -11.61 16.74 -15.39
C ALA A 4 -11.36 15.22 -15.24
N LYS A 5 -10.32 14.82 -14.49
CA LYS A 5 -9.95 13.41 -14.26
C LYS A 5 -10.75 12.77 -13.13
N GLU A 6 -11.01 13.53 -12.06
CA GLU A 6 -11.87 13.10 -10.94
C GLU A 6 -13.35 13.00 -11.38
N ILE A 7 -13.75 13.86 -12.31
CA ILE A 7 -15.03 13.81 -13.02
C ILE A 7 -15.14 12.55 -13.88
N MET A 8 -14.11 12.20 -14.65
CA MET A 8 -14.09 10.99 -15.47
C MET A 8 -14.10 9.69 -14.65
N GLY A 9 -13.42 9.65 -13.49
CA GLY A 9 -13.46 8.51 -12.57
C GLY A 9 -14.85 8.24 -12.00
N ASN A 10 -15.58 9.30 -11.61
CA ASN A 10 -16.96 9.21 -11.13
C ASN A 10 -17.97 8.92 -12.24
N ILE A 11 -17.75 9.45 -13.46
CA ILE A 11 -18.55 9.11 -14.66
C ILE A 11 -18.36 7.64 -15.03
N LEU A 12 -17.12 7.12 -15.00
CA LEU A 12 -16.81 5.73 -15.31
C LEU A 12 -17.46 4.78 -14.29
N PHE A 13 -17.38 5.10 -13.00
CA PHE A 13 -18.06 4.33 -11.94
C PHE A 13 -19.59 4.30 -12.13
N ARG A 14 -20.20 5.42 -12.52
CA ARG A 14 -21.64 5.50 -12.83
C ARG A 14 -22.01 4.81 -14.14
N MET A 15 -21.17 4.86 -15.17
CA MET A 15 -21.38 4.14 -16.43
C MET A 15 -21.26 2.62 -16.24
N ILE A 16 -20.32 2.14 -15.44
CA ILE A 16 -20.18 0.73 -15.05
C ILE A 16 -21.44 0.27 -14.29
N ALA A 17 -21.90 1.08 -13.32
CA ALA A 17 -23.09 0.77 -12.52
C ALA A 17 -24.42 0.84 -13.31
N GLN A 18 -24.47 1.59 -14.42
CA GLN A 18 -25.68 1.74 -15.24
C GLN A 18 -25.74 0.85 -16.48
N LYS A 19 -24.63 0.24 -16.92
CA LYS A 19 -24.55 -0.46 -18.22
C LYS A 19 -24.17 -1.95 -18.18
N ASP A 20 -24.14 -2.61 -17.02
CA ASP A 20 -23.69 -4.02 -16.91
C ASP A 20 -22.35 -4.28 -17.64
N ILE A 21 -21.42 -3.31 -17.56
CA ILE A 21 -20.10 -3.45 -18.17
C ILE A 21 -19.23 -4.22 -17.19
N ASP A 22 -18.83 -5.44 -17.57
CA ASP A 22 -17.85 -6.25 -16.84
C ASP A 22 -16.45 -5.60 -16.92
N PHE A 23 -16.23 -4.65 -16.01
CA PHE A 23 -14.99 -3.91 -15.88
C PHE A 23 -13.82 -4.82 -15.48
N GLY A 24 -14.11 -5.92 -14.75
CA GLY A 24 -13.15 -6.94 -14.39
C GLY A 24 -12.64 -7.70 -15.62
N GLY A 25 -13.54 -8.10 -16.52
CA GLY A 25 -13.24 -8.76 -17.79
C GLY A 25 -12.43 -7.87 -18.74
N LEU A 26 -12.80 -6.60 -18.89
CA LEU A 26 -12.06 -5.62 -19.71
C LEU A 26 -10.62 -5.40 -19.23
N LEU A 27 -10.43 -5.25 -17.92
CA LEU A 27 -9.09 -5.10 -17.34
C LEU A 27 -8.27 -6.40 -17.44
N TYR A 28 -8.92 -7.56 -17.33
CA TYR A 28 -8.28 -8.88 -17.40
C TYR A 28 -7.79 -9.22 -18.81
N ASP A 29 -8.62 -8.99 -19.83
CA ASP A 29 -8.27 -9.29 -21.22
C ASP A 29 -7.24 -8.30 -21.77
N GLU A 30 -7.26 -7.04 -21.38
CA GLU A 30 -6.32 -6.03 -21.91
C GLU A 30 -4.94 -6.08 -21.26
N TYR A 31 -4.85 -6.38 -19.94
CA TYR A 31 -3.57 -6.56 -19.25
C TYR A 31 -2.82 -7.82 -19.71
N ASN A 32 -3.53 -8.91 -20.03
CA ASN A 32 -2.91 -10.16 -20.46
C ASN A 32 -2.62 -10.23 -21.97
N ASN A 33 -3.40 -9.52 -22.81
CA ASN A 33 -3.29 -9.62 -24.27
C ASN A 33 -2.53 -8.46 -24.95
N GLY A 34 -1.88 -7.57 -24.19
CA GLY A 34 -0.95 -6.57 -24.73
C GLY A 34 -1.59 -5.50 -25.63
N LYS A 35 -2.92 -5.34 -25.62
CA LYS A 35 -3.59 -4.25 -26.31
C LYS A 35 -3.47 -3.00 -25.44
N GLY A 36 -2.86 -1.97 -26.02
CA GLY A 36 -2.54 -0.72 -25.35
C GLY A 36 -3.72 -0.19 -24.53
N VAL A 37 -3.43 0.03 -23.26
CA VAL A 37 -4.22 0.71 -22.25
C VAL A 37 -5.04 1.85 -22.88
N GLY A 38 -6.37 1.73 -22.89
CA GLY A 38 -7.25 2.74 -23.47
C GLY A 38 -6.95 4.17 -22.97
N ASN A 39 -7.27 5.18 -23.78
CA ASN A 39 -6.90 6.60 -23.57
C ASN A 39 -7.10 7.14 -22.14
N ILE A 40 -8.10 6.66 -21.39
CA ILE A 40 -8.38 7.05 -19.99
C ILE A 40 -7.29 6.60 -19.02
N MET A 41 -6.79 5.40 -19.20
CA MET A 41 -5.78 4.86 -18.33
C MET A 41 -4.43 5.51 -18.67
N ASN A 42 -4.10 5.83 -19.93
CA ASN A 42 -2.94 6.67 -20.27
C ASN A 42 -2.91 8.02 -19.52
N TYR A 43 -4.07 8.56 -19.14
CA TYR A 43 -4.16 9.77 -18.31
C TYR A 43 -3.85 9.50 -16.82
N TYR A 44 -4.33 8.37 -16.25
CA TYR A 44 -3.94 7.93 -14.90
C TYR A 44 -2.48 7.49 -14.84
N TYR A 45 -1.95 6.95 -15.94
CA TYR A 45 -0.60 6.39 -16.06
C TYR A 45 0.48 7.40 -16.51
N ASN A 46 0.14 8.68 -16.72
CA ASN A 46 1.12 9.65 -17.20
C ASN A 46 1.82 10.38 -16.03
N PRO A 47 3.16 10.24 -15.90
CA PRO A 47 3.97 10.82 -14.81
C PRO A 47 3.83 12.34 -14.67
N LEU A 48 3.54 13.03 -15.79
CA LEU A 48 3.41 14.49 -15.85
C LEU A 48 2.21 15.02 -15.05
N TYR A 49 1.33 14.14 -14.56
CA TYR A 49 0.13 14.52 -13.81
C TYR A 49 0.13 14.04 -12.35
N ALA A 50 1.28 13.66 -11.80
CA ALA A 50 1.38 13.24 -10.41
C ALA A 50 1.12 14.40 -9.42
N ILE A 51 0.11 14.20 -8.56
CA ILE A 51 -0.52 15.21 -7.68
C ILE A 51 0.38 15.63 -6.49
N TYR A 52 1.53 14.99 -6.31
CA TYR A 52 2.41 15.23 -5.15
C TYR A 52 3.74 15.89 -5.50
N ASN A 53 3.86 16.43 -6.72
CA ASN A 53 5.06 17.10 -7.21
C ASN A 53 5.12 18.60 -6.87
N ASP A 54 4.26 19.11 -5.99
CA ASP A 54 4.17 20.53 -5.68
C ASP A 54 5.43 21.10 -4.97
N PRO A 55 5.66 22.42 -4.99
CA PRO A 55 6.70 23.07 -4.20
C PRO A 55 6.52 22.86 -2.70
N ILE A 56 7.63 22.76 -1.96
CA ILE A 56 7.57 22.57 -0.51
C ILE A 56 6.94 23.75 0.25
N ASP A 57 7.15 24.96 -0.26
CA ASP A 57 6.61 26.21 0.29
C ASP A 57 5.23 26.56 -0.30
N SER A 58 4.72 25.74 -1.22
CA SER A 58 3.33 25.90 -1.62
C SER A 58 2.47 25.44 -0.45
N SER A 59 1.68 26.36 0.11
CA SER A 59 0.49 25.97 0.87
C SER A 59 -0.23 24.92 0.02
N PRO A 60 -0.52 23.71 0.53
CA PRO A 60 -0.86 22.56 -0.30
C PRO A 60 -1.85 22.98 -1.39
N ALA A 61 -1.61 22.56 -2.64
CA ALA A 61 -2.50 22.89 -3.76
C ALA A 61 -3.96 22.44 -3.51
N LEU A 62 -4.19 21.65 -2.46
CA LEU A 62 -5.46 21.33 -1.87
C LEU A 62 -5.87 22.41 -0.85
N LEU A 63 -6.95 23.14 -1.15
CA LEU A 63 -7.68 23.93 -0.14
C LEU A 63 -7.81 23.08 1.13
N LYS A 64 -7.45 23.67 2.28
CA LYS A 64 -7.67 22.99 3.57
C LYS A 64 -9.15 22.65 3.67
N LEU A 65 -9.50 21.53 4.31
CA LEU A 65 -10.90 21.13 4.50
C LEU A 65 -11.75 22.26 5.11
N LYS A 66 -11.15 23.06 6.00
CA LYS A 66 -11.76 24.27 6.57
C LYS A 66 -12.03 25.37 5.53
N GLU A 67 -11.09 25.62 4.61
CA GLU A 67 -11.24 26.59 3.52
C GLU A 67 -12.30 26.12 2.52
N MET A 68 -12.36 24.82 2.21
CA MET A 68 -13.42 24.24 1.37
C MET A 68 -14.81 24.35 2.03
N ALA A 69 -14.89 24.16 3.34
CA ALA A 69 -16.15 24.26 4.09
C ALA A 69 -16.71 25.69 4.12
N GLU A 70 -15.84 26.70 4.17
CA GLU A 70 -16.19 28.13 4.12
C GLU A 70 -16.65 28.57 2.71
N LEU A 71 -16.32 27.81 1.65
CA LEU A 71 -16.63 28.12 0.25
C LEU A 71 -17.93 27.47 -0.27
N LYS A 72 -18.63 26.70 0.59
CA LYS A 72 -19.82 25.92 0.20
C LYS A 72 -20.92 26.77 -0.44
N ASP A 73 -21.08 28.00 0.02
CA ASP A 73 -22.16 28.89 -0.41
C ASP A 73 -21.67 30.04 -1.33
N ASP A 74 -20.42 29.96 -1.82
CA ASP A 74 -19.79 30.98 -2.68
C ASP A 74 -19.01 30.34 -3.86
N PRO A 75 -19.73 29.82 -4.87
CA PRO A 75 -19.14 29.13 -6.02
C PRO A 75 -18.28 30.05 -6.90
N GLU A 76 -18.53 31.37 -6.89
CA GLU A 76 -17.75 32.35 -7.66
C GLU A 76 -16.37 32.57 -7.04
N ARG A 77 -16.29 32.65 -5.71
CA ARG A 77 -15.01 32.73 -5.01
C ARG A 77 -14.18 31.46 -5.16
N LEU A 78 -14.82 30.28 -5.10
CA LEU A 78 -14.16 28.99 -5.35
C LEU A 78 -13.58 28.93 -6.77
N THR A 79 -14.36 29.38 -7.76
CA THR A 79 -13.94 29.51 -9.17
C THR A 79 -12.72 30.40 -9.31
N SER A 80 -12.75 31.59 -8.70
CA SER A 80 -11.66 32.55 -8.73
C SER A 80 -10.38 31.96 -8.11
N LEU A 81 -10.51 31.27 -6.96
CA LEU A 81 -9.39 30.60 -6.29
C LEU A 81 -8.81 29.46 -7.14
N ILE A 82 -9.65 28.68 -7.82
CA ILE A 82 -9.20 27.62 -8.75
C ILE A 82 -8.44 28.27 -9.92
N ASN A 83 -8.98 29.32 -10.52
CA ASN A 83 -8.37 30.02 -11.65
C ASN A 83 -7.03 30.66 -11.28
N GLU A 84 -6.97 31.35 -10.14
CA GLU A 84 -5.76 31.96 -9.61
C GLU A 84 -4.69 30.91 -9.30
N LYS A 85 -5.04 29.84 -8.57
CA LYS A 85 -4.07 28.83 -8.13
C LYS A 85 -3.59 27.91 -9.24
N PHE A 86 -4.41 27.62 -10.24
CA PHE A 86 -4.09 26.69 -11.32
C PHE A 86 -3.78 27.38 -12.66
N GLY A 87 -3.81 28.71 -12.71
CA GLY A 87 -3.60 29.48 -13.95
C GLY A 87 -4.62 29.11 -15.04
N THR A 88 -5.87 28.90 -14.63
CA THR A 88 -6.99 28.56 -15.52
C THR A 88 -7.97 29.72 -15.64
N ASP A 89 -8.92 29.62 -16.56
CA ASP A 89 -9.93 30.64 -16.87
C ASP A 89 -11.36 30.07 -16.84
N PHE A 90 -11.60 29.10 -15.96
CA PHE A 90 -12.93 28.49 -15.84
C PHE A 90 -13.97 29.55 -15.47
N ASP A 91 -15.01 29.66 -16.30
CA ASP A 91 -16.09 30.61 -16.11
C ASP A 91 -17.41 29.86 -15.90
N PHE A 92 -17.64 29.48 -14.65
CA PHE A 92 -18.80 28.64 -14.32
C PHE A 92 -20.13 29.41 -14.39
N SER A 93 -20.14 30.70 -14.73
CA SER A 93 -21.38 31.49 -14.89
C SER A 93 -22.16 31.15 -16.17
N LYS A 94 -21.57 30.37 -17.09
CA LYS A 94 -22.16 30.04 -18.39
C LYS A 94 -22.98 28.73 -18.39
N PRO A 95 -24.15 28.67 -19.06
CA PRO A 95 -25.15 27.65 -18.74
C PRO A 95 -24.85 26.22 -19.23
N ASP A 96 -24.12 26.05 -20.33
CA ASP A 96 -24.21 24.78 -21.08
C ASP A 96 -23.14 23.72 -20.77
N THR A 97 -22.16 24.01 -19.93
CA THR A 97 -21.19 23.01 -19.44
C THR A 97 -20.99 23.02 -17.92
N ASP A 98 -21.37 24.12 -17.27
CA ASP A 98 -20.98 24.39 -15.89
C ASP A 98 -22.06 24.14 -14.85
N GLU A 99 -23.33 23.94 -15.21
CA GLU A 99 -24.37 23.68 -14.21
C GLU A 99 -24.20 22.28 -13.57
N ASN A 100 -23.89 21.27 -14.37
CA ASN A 100 -23.52 19.94 -13.88
C ASN A 100 -22.20 19.96 -13.09
N LEU A 101 -21.27 20.82 -13.47
CA LEU A 101 -19.98 20.97 -12.81
C LEU A 101 -20.08 21.70 -11.47
N LYS A 102 -20.90 22.76 -11.40
CA LYS A 102 -21.29 23.48 -10.17
C LYS A 102 -22.07 22.58 -9.22
N LYS A 103 -23.06 21.83 -9.73
CA LYS A 103 -23.81 20.85 -8.94
C LYS A 103 -22.90 19.73 -8.44
N PHE A 104 -21.97 19.25 -9.26
CA PHE A 104 -20.95 18.27 -8.88
C PHE A 104 -19.97 18.80 -7.81
N LEU A 105 -19.41 20.00 -7.98
CA LEU A 105 -18.58 20.71 -6.98
C LEU A 105 -19.34 20.84 -5.66
N SER A 106 -20.60 21.24 -5.70
CA SER A 106 -21.45 21.37 -4.51
C SER A 106 -21.64 20.03 -3.78
N MET A 107 -21.76 18.91 -4.51
CA MET A 107 -21.91 17.56 -3.95
C MET A 107 -20.58 17.00 -3.41
N ALA A 108 -19.47 17.22 -4.10
CA ALA A 108 -18.12 16.85 -3.65
C ALA A 108 -17.72 17.59 -2.37
N ILE A 109 -18.20 18.83 -2.20
CA ILE A 109 -18.06 19.61 -0.97
C ILE A 109 -19.06 19.12 0.11
N PHE A 110 -20.27 18.68 -0.27
CA PHE A 110 -21.29 18.20 0.67
C PHE A 110 -20.95 16.85 1.33
N GLU A 111 -20.28 15.93 0.61
CA GLU A 111 -19.76 14.68 1.22
C GLU A 111 -18.51 14.89 2.08
N ARG A 112 -17.91 16.09 2.05
CA ARG A 112 -16.84 16.50 2.98
C ARG A 112 -17.32 17.35 4.15
N LYS A 113 -18.58 17.19 4.58
CA LYS A 113 -18.94 17.38 6.00
C LYS A 113 -18.34 16.25 6.85
N LEU A 114 -17.03 16.06 6.75
CA LEU A 114 -16.27 15.54 7.86
C LEU A 114 -16.26 16.68 8.87
N ASP A 115 -16.99 16.49 9.96
CA ASP A 115 -16.83 17.32 11.15
C ASP A 115 -15.32 17.54 11.38
N LEU A 116 -14.88 18.77 11.62
CA LEU A 116 -13.45 19.08 11.83
C LEU A 116 -12.90 18.41 13.10
N SER A 117 -13.75 17.77 13.91
CA SER A 117 -13.34 16.78 14.92
C SER A 117 -12.74 15.51 14.28
N TYR A 118 -13.19 15.14 13.08
CA TYR A 118 -12.57 14.18 12.16
C TYR A 118 -11.41 14.84 11.40
N ARG A 119 -10.42 15.32 12.15
CA ARG A 119 -9.05 15.51 11.62
C ARG A 119 -8.72 14.27 10.80
N PHE A 120 -8.26 14.44 9.54
CA PHE A 120 -7.66 13.41 8.68
C PHE A 120 -7.56 12.09 9.42
N LEU A 121 -8.63 11.28 9.40
CA LEU A 121 -8.71 10.20 10.38
C LEU A 121 -7.44 9.36 10.21
N PRO A 122 -6.55 9.30 11.22
CA PRO A 122 -5.45 8.34 11.17
C PRO A 122 -6.00 6.91 11.26
N TYR A 123 -7.34 6.78 11.29
CA TYR A 123 -8.09 5.60 11.61
C TYR A 123 -9.01 5.14 10.46
N ALA A 124 -9.02 3.84 10.15
CA ALA A 124 -9.90 3.24 9.14
C ALA A 124 -11.39 3.29 9.52
N PHE A 125 -11.73 3.22 10.80
CA PHE A 125 -13.10 3.12 11.29
C PHE A 125 -13.75 4.47 11.63
N GLY A 126 -12.96 5.52 11.72
CA GLY A 126 -13.47 6.87 11.97
C GLY A 126 -14.01 7.12 13.37
N PHE A 127 -13.47 6.44 14.37
CA PHE A 127 -13.68 6.76 15.79
C PHE A 127 -12.40 6.47 16.59
N THR A 128 -12.30 7.04 17.79
CA THR A 128 -11.22 6.75 18.76
C THR A 128 -11.66 5.63 19.71
N GLY A 129 -10.71 4.86 20.23
CA GLY A 129 -10.99 3.74 21.14
C GLY A 129 -11.78 4.14 22.40
N GLU A 130 -11.63 5.39 22.86
CA GLU A 130 -12.30 5.91 24.06
C GLU A 130 -13.83 5.91 23.98
N ASN A 131 -14.40 6.02 22.77
CA ASN A 131 -15.84 6.21 22.56
C ASN A 131 -16.53 4.97 21.98
N VAL A 132 -16.02 3.76 22.29
CA VAL A 132 -16.57 2.51 21.77
C VAL A 132 -17.14 1.65 22.89
N SER A 133 -18.44 1.37 22.82
CA SER A 133 -19.18 0.54 23.79
C SER A 133 -19.89 -0.67 23.17
N THR A 134 -19.86 -0.79 21.85
CA THR A 134 -20.54 -1.87 21.10
C THR A 134 -19.54 -2.98 20.76
N PRO A 135 -19.83 -4.26 21.02
CA PRO A 135 -18.97 -5.36 20.58
C PRO A 135 -18.65 -5.29 19.09
N MET A 136 -17.41 -5.62 18.72
CA MET A 136 -16.94 -5.44 17.35
C MET A 136 -16.17 -6.66 16.86
N LEU A 137 -16.55 -7.14 15.68
CA LEU A 137 -15.79 -8.09 14.88
C LEU A 137 -15.25 -7.37 13.64
N CYS A 138 -13.93 -7.22 13.56
CA CYS A 138 -13.25 -6.64 12.40
C CYS A 138 -12.72 -7.75 11.50
N ILE A 139 -12.94 -7.63 10.19
CA ILE A 139 -12.43 -8.58 9.20
C ILE A 139 -11.57 -7.80 8.21
N GLY A 140 -10.30 -8.17 8.13
CA GLY A 140 -9.35 -7.63 7.16
C GLY A 140 -8.60 -8.73 6.43
N SER A 141 -7.68 -8.32 5.57
CA SER A 141 -6.80 -9.25 4.87
C SER A 141 -5.45 -8.62 4.53
N TRP A 142 -4.41 -9.44 4.36
CA TRP A 142 -3.02 -8.98 4.22
C TRP A 142 -2.74 -8.14 2.98
N TYR A 143 -3.45 -8.37 1.87
CA TYR A 143 -3.36 -7.60 0.64
C TYR A 143 -4.45 -6.54 0.50
N ASP A 144 -5.26 -6.32 1.53
CA ASP A 144 -6.18 -5.20 1.56
C ASP A 144 -5.40 -3.89 1.78
N MET A 145 -5.77 -2.83 1.07
CA MET A 145 -5.07 -1.54 1.14
C MET A 145 -5.30 -0.78 2.46
N PHE A 146 -6.37 -1.09 3.19
CA PHE A 146 -6.77 -0.46 4.44
C PHE A 146 -6.21 -1.18 5.67
N ILE A 147 -5.61 -2.36 5.52
CA ILE A 147 -5.16 -3.19 6.65
C ILE A 147 -4.25 -2.44 7.63
N GLU A 148 -3.31 -1.63 7.14
CA GLU A 148 -2.42 -0.87 8.05
C GLU A 148 -3.18 0.17 8.86
N LYS A 149 -4.18 0.82 8.27
CA LYS A 149 -4.95 1.84 8.98
C LYS A 149 -5.85 1.16 10.00
N MET A 150 -6.48 0.06 9.60
CA MET A 150 -7.24 -0.76 10.54
C MET A 150 -6.39 -1.22 11.73
N LEU A 151 -5.15 -1.66 11.51
CA LEU A 151 -4.26 -2.09 12.60
C LEU A 151 -3.82 -0.92 13.52
N LEU A 152 -3.73 0.31 13.00
CA LEU A 152 -3.53 1.50 13.83
C LEU A 152 -4.74 1.76 14.74
N ASP A 153 -5.97 1.62 14.22
CA ASP A 153 -7.20 1.71 15.02
C ASP A 153 -7.20 0.67 16.11
N ILE A 154 -6.78 -0.55 15.77
CA ILE A 154 -6.74 -1.64 16.74
C ILE A 154 -5.71 -1.37 17.85
N ASN A 155 -4.58 -0.75 17.53
CA ASN A 155 -3.64 -0.32 18.58
C ASN A 155 -4.28 0.74 19.51
N ASP A 156 -4.94 1.75 18.93
CA ASP A 156 -5.64 2.79 19.71
C ASP A 156 -6.75 2.19 20.59
N ILE A 157 -7.52 1.26 20.03
CA ILE A 157 -8.57 0.52 20.70
C ILE A 157 -8.01 -0.31 21.87
N GLN A 158 -6.96 -1.09 21.64
CA GLN A 158 -6.37 -1.94 22.66
C GLN A 158 -5.78 -1.11 23.82
N GLU A 159 -5.31 0.10 23.53
CA GLU A 159 -4.77 1.01 24.54
C GLU A 159 -5.90 1.71 25.32
N LYS A 160 -6.85 2.33 24.62
CA LYS A 160 -7.75 3.34 25.19
C LYS A 160 -9.19 2.91 25.44
N SER A 161 -9.63 1.78 24.87
CA SER A 161 -11.04 1.38 25.01
C SER A 161 -11.39 0.90 26.42
N PRO A 162 -12.67 0.95 26.84
CA PRO A 162 -13.12 0.32 28.07
C PRO A 162 -12.83 -1.18 28.11
N GLU A 163 -12.60 -1.72 29.31
CA GLU A 163 -12.24 -3.14 29.51
C GLU A 163 -13.29 -4.11 28.95
N TYR A 164 -14.57 -3.72 29.00
CA TYR A 164 -15.66 -4.46 28.37
C TYR A 164 -15.44 -4.60 26.85
N PHE A 165 -15.04 -3.53 26.17
CA PHE A 165 -14.79 -3.58 24.73
C PHE A 165 -13.56 -4.45 24.43
N LYS A 166 -12.45 -4.26 25.16
CA LYS A 166 -11.21 -5.04 24.95
C LYS A 166 -11.44 -6.56 25.01
N LYS A 167 -12.29 -7.02 25.93
CA LYS A 167 -12.64 -8.45 26.08
C LYS A 167 -13.49 -9.01 24.92
N ASN A 168 -14.31 -8.15 24.32
CA ASN A 168 -15.34 -8.55 23.35
C ASN A 168 -14.98 -8.21 21.90
N PHE A 169 -13.94 -7.41 21.70
CA PHE A 169 -13.33 -7.14 20.41
C PHE A 169 -12.72 -8.42 19.81
N LYS A 170 -13.01 -8.66 18.52
CA LYS A 170 -12.40 -9.73 17.73
C LYS A 170 -11.91 -9.18 16.38
N MET A 171 -10.81 -9.74 15.88
CA MET A 171 -10.24 -9.42 14.58
C MET A 171 -9.83 -10.68 13.83
N ILE A 172 -10.19 -10.74 12.55
CA ILE A 172 -9.78 -11.79 11.62
C ILE A 172 -8.97 -11.15 10.51
N ILE A 173 -7.79 -11.71 10.21
CA ILE A 173 -6.95 -11.26 9.08
C ILE A 173 -6.68 -12.42 8.14
N GLY A 174 -7.27 -12.37 6.95
CA GLY A 174 -7.13 -13.38 5.90
C GLY A 174 -5.99 -13.14 4.91
N PRO A 175 -5.77 -14.08 3.96
CA PRO A 175 -4.82 -13.94 2.86
C PRO A 175 -5.32 -13.12 1.67
N GLY A 176 -6.50 -12.48 1.78
CA GLY A 176 -7.15 -11.77 0.68
C GLY A 176 -6.68 -10.33 0.44
N ALA A 177 -7.36 -9.68 -0.48
CA ALA A 177 -7.27 -8.28 -0.90
C ALA A 177 -8.66 -7.63 -0.83
N HIS A 178 -8.74 -6.37 -1.22
CA HIS A 178 -9.95 -5.57 -1.06
C HIS A 178 -11.16 -6.17 -1.79
N GLY A 179 -12.30 -6.25 -1.10
CA GLY A 179 -13.56 -6.79 -1.63
C GLY A 179 -13.49 -8.25 -2.09
N GLY A 180 -12.45 -9.00 -1.68
CA GLY A 180 -12.19 -10.34 -2.20
C GLY A 180 -11.86 -10.37 -3.70
N MET A 181 -11.37 -9.26 -4.26
CA MET A 181 -10.92 -9.14 -5.65
C MET A 181 -9.82 -10.16 -6.01
N ASP A 182 -9.20 -10.78 -5.01
CA ASP A 182 -8.25 -11.87 -5.12
C ASP A 182 -8.73 -13.21 -4.52
N PHE A 183 -9.98 -13.35 -4.04
CA PHE A 183 -10.56 -14.69 -3.81
C PHE A 183 -10.56 -15.51 -5.12
N PHE A 184 -10.44 -14.83 -6.27
CA PHE A 184 -10.17 -15.41 -7.59
C PHE A 184 -8.67 -15.61 -7.93
N CYS A 185 -7.75 -15.15 -7.08
CA CYS A 185 -6.31 -15.02 -7.37
C CYS A 185 -5.33 -15.44 -6.24
N ILE A 186 -5.78 -15.83 -5.03
CA ILE A 186 -4.94 -16.58 -4.09
C ILE A 186 -4.39 -17.77 -4.88
N PRO A 187 -3.09 -18.06 -4.87
CA PRO A 187 -2.54 -19.25 -5.50
C PRO A 187 -2.88 -20.48 -4.65
N TYR A 188 -4.15 -20.73 -4.36
CA TYR A 188 -4.62 -22.10 -4.43
C TYR A 188 -4.46 -22.47 -5.91
N PRO A 189 -3.68 -23.50 -6.25
CA PRO A 189 -3.17 -23.66 -7.60
C PRO A 189 -4.31 -23.79 -8.62
N PRO A 190 -3.98 -23.82 -9.93
CA PRO A 190 -4.91 -24.20 -11.02
C PRO A 190 -5.70 -25.49 -10.77
N GLN A 191 -5.40 -26.25 -9.71
CA GLN A 191 -6.11 -27.40 -9.17
C GLN A 191 -7.59 -27.16 -8.78
N LEU A 192 -8.11 -25.93 -8.79
CA LEU A 192 -9.55 -25.67 -8.70
C LEU A 192 -10.27 -25.75 -10.05
N LEU A 193 -9.53 -25.81 -11.15
CA LEU A 193 -10.06 -26.00 -12.50
C LEU A 193 -9.38 -27.22 -13.16
N PRO A 194 -10.11 -28.30 -13.45
CA PRO A 194 -11.56 -28.47 -13.33
C PRO A 194 -11.90 -29.29 -12.08
N LEU A 195 -12.13 -28.65 -10.93
CA LEU A 195 -12.88 -29.33 -9.88
C LEU A 195 -14.36 -29.33 -10.25
N PRO A 196 -15.08 -30.46 -10.10
CA PRO A 196 -16.53 -30.46 -10.20
C PRO A 196 -17.13 -29.36 -9.32
N PHE A 197 -18.11 -28.62 -9.83
CA PHE A 197 -18.74 -27.46 -9.18
C PHE A 197 -19.08 -27.69 -7.69
N GLY A 198 -19.52 -28.90 -7.32
CA GLY A 198 -19.81 -29.26 -5.92
C GLY A 198 -18.60 -29.36 -4.98
N LYS A 199 -17.38 -29.65 -5.48
CA LYS A 199 -16.13 -29.60 -4.69
C LYS A 199 -15.61 -28.17 -4.57
N TYR A 200 -15.78 -27.37 -5.61
CA TYR A 200 -15.50 -25.93 -5.60
C TYR A 200 -16.39 -25.22 -4.56
N LEU A 201 -17.71 -25.40 -4.64
CA LEU A 201 -18.67 -24.81 -3.71
C LEU A 201 -18.41 -25.23 -2.26
N ARG A 202 -18.06 -26.50 -2.00
CA ARG A 202 -17.70 -26.96 -0.65
C ARG A 202 -16.45 -26.27 -0.09
N LYS A 203 -15.43 -26.05 -0.92
CA LYS A 203 -14.21 -25.32 -0.50
C LYS A 203 -14.50 -23.84 -0.26
N VAL A 204 -15.30 -23.22 -1.11
CA VAL A 204 -15.78 -21.84 -0.91
C VAL A 204 -16.57 -21.77 0.39
N LEU A 205 -17.57 -22.62 0.62
CA LEU A 205 -18.36 -22.64 1.86
C LEU A 205 -17.51 -22.92 3.10
N ALA A 206 -16.51 -23.80 3.02
CA ALA A 206 -15.57 -24.05 4.12
C ALA A 206 -14.74 -22.80 4.44
N LEU A 207 -14.26 -22.09 3.41
CA LEU A 207 -13.56 -20.82 3.55
C LEU A 207 -14.47 -19.75 4.18
N TYR A 208 -15.73 -19.66 3.71
CA TYR A 208 -16.73 -18.79 4.30
C TYR A 208 -16.95 -19.12 5.78
N LYS A 209 -17.03 -20.40 6.18
CA LYS A 209 -17.11 -20.76 7.61
C LYS A 209 -15.87 -20.34 8.42
N GLU A 210 -14.70 -20.28 7.80
CA GLU A 210 -13.48 -19.81 8.48
C GLU A 210 -13.41 -18.29 8.65
N PHE A 211 -14.09 -17.52 7.79
CA PHE A 211 -14.14 -16.04 7.83
C PHE A 211 -15.39 -15.48 8.53
N PHE A 212 -16.53 -16.13 8.35
CA PHE A 212 -17.79 -15.78 8.98
C PHE A 212 -17.88 -16.53 10.30
N HIS A 213 -17.43 -15.88 11.37
CA HIS A 213 -17.61 -16.34 12.73
C HIS A 213 -19.09 -16.21 13.13
N PHE A 214 -19.94 -17.12 12.63
CA PHE A 214 -21.35 -17.18 12.98
C PHE A 214 -21.53 -17.27 14.50
N ASP A 215 -20.65 -17.99 15.19
CA ASP A 215 -20.61 -18.06 16.66
C ASP A 215 -20.50 -16.68 17.32
N TRP A 216 -19.83 -15.70 16.70
CA TRP A 216 -19.77 -14.34 17.23
C TRP A 216 -21.11 -13.62 17.09
N TYR A 217 -21.76 -13.75 15.93
CA TYR A 217 -23.09 -13.18 15.71
C TYR A 217 -24.15 -13.85 16.57
N GLU A 218 -24.10 -15.18 16.71
CA GLU A 218 -25.00 -15.95 17.58
C GLU A 218 -24.85 -15.50 19.04
N HIS A 219 -23.62 -15.31 19.55
CA HIS A 219 -23.40 -14.82 20.91
C HIS A 219 -24.10 -13.49 21.20
N TRP A 220 -24.10 -12.55 20.24
CA TRP A 220 -24.63 -11.19 20.45
C TRP A 220 -26.10 -11.01 20.03
N LEU A 221 -26.57 -11.80 19.05
CA LEU A 221 -27.89 -11.62 18.45
C LEU A 221 -28.90 -12.69 18.88
N ASN A 222 -28.46 -13.88 19.27
CA ASN A 222 -29.34 -14.93 19.73
C ASN A 222 -29.68 -14.73 21.22
N LYS A 223 -30.98 -14.76 21.55
CA LYS A 223 -31.48 -14.53 22.91
C LYS A 223 -31.62 -15.80 23.75
N GLU A 224 -31.61 -16.97 23.12
CA GLU A 224 -31.96 -18.25 23.77
C GLU A 224 -30.74 -19.11 24.09
N GLU A 225 -29.69 -19.07 23.26
CA GLU A 225 -28.40 -19.73 23.49
C GLU A 225 -27.26 -18.84 22.97
N SER A 226 -26.39 -18.36 23.87
CA SER A 226 -25.19 -17.58 23.50
C SER A 226 -23.95 -18.47 23.56
N SER A 227 -23.24 -18.60 22.44
CA SER A 227 -21.92 -19.24 22.34
C SER A 227 -20.90 -18.56 23.27
N ASP A 228 -20.14 -19.28 24.09
CA ASP A 228 -19.13 -18.67 24.98
C ASP A 228 -17.89 -18.22 24.18
N LEU A 229 -17.68 -16.90 24.09
CA LEU A 229 -16.53 -16.29 23.41
C LEU A 229 -15.33 -16.00 24.33
N SER A 230 -15.43 -16.29 25.63
CA SER A 230 -14.40 -15.92 26.62
C SER A 230 -13.04 -16.58 26.35
N ASN A 231 -13.04 -17.77 25.75
CA ASN A 231 -11.84 -18.53 25.40
C ASN A 231 -11.37 -18.30 23.95
N VAL A 232 -12.07 -17.48 23.17
CA VAL A 232 -11.68 -17.18 21.78
C VAL A 232 -10.69 -16.02 21.77
N PRO A 233 -9.45 -16.21 21.29
CA PRO A 233 -8.46 -15.13 21.25
C PRO A 233 -8.94 -13.93 20.44
N ALA A 234 -8.49 -12.72 20.81
CA ALA A 234 -8.92 -11.49 20.16
C ALA A 234 -8.55 -11.44 18.67
N PHE A 235 -7.45 -12.06 18.27
CA PHE A 235 -6.95 -12.05 16.91
C PHE A 235 -6.85 -13.46 16.35
N LYS A 236 -7.34 -13.64 15.13
CA LYS A 236 -7.18 -14.82 14.28
C LYS A 236 -6.55 -14.40 12.96
N MET A 237 -5.33 -14.85 12.70
CA MET A 237 -4.46 -14.32 11.64
C MET A 237 -3.95 -15.44 10.75
N TRP A 238 -4.16 -15.34 9.44
CA TRP A 238 -3.74 -16.35 8.49
C TRP A 238 -2.25 -16.25 8.18
N ILE A 239 -1.51 -17.35 8.21
CA ILE A 239 -0.11 -17.40 7.81
C ILE A 239 -0.02 -17.87 6.37
N MET A 240 0.27 -16.94 5.46
CA MET A 240 0.48 -17.22 4.04
C MET A 240 1.62 -18.22 3.83
N ASN A 241 1.58 -18.96 2.72
CA ASN A 241 2.42 -20.14 2.40
C ASN A 241 2.30 -21.34 3.36
N LYS A 242 2.20 -21.13 4.68
CA LYS A 242 1.99 -22.21 5.67
C LYS A 242 0.55 -22.70 5.72
N GLN A 243 -0.40 -21.81 5.38
CA GLN A 243 -1.83 -22.06 5.34
C GLN A 243 -2.41 -22.52 6.69
N VAL A 244 -2.03 -21.80 7.75
CA VAL A 244 -2.50 -22.07 9.12
C VAL A 244 -2.96 -20.77 9.78
N TRP A 245 -3.91 -20.88 10.69
CA TRP A 245 -4.32 -19.77 11.55
C TRP A 245 -3.40 -19.67 12.77
N ARG A 246 -3.01 -18.44 13.12
CA ARG A 246 -2.38 -18.06 14.38
C ARG A 246 -3.35 -17.24 15.20
N TYR A 247 -3.21 -17.36 16.50
CA TYR A 247 -4.09 -16.71 17.45
C TYR A 247 -3.27 -15.87 18.41
N SER A 248 -3.80 -14.70 18.79
CA SER A 248 -3.19 -13.82 19.78
C SER A 248 -4.28 -13.07 20.52
N ASN A 249 -4.01 -12.65 21.75
CA ASN A 249 -4.88 -11.73 22.50
C ASN A 249 -4.53 -10.26 22.26
N LYS A 250 -3.41 -9.99 21.58
CA LYS A 250 -2.96 -8.63 21.26
C LYS A 250 -2.38 -8.52 19.85
N TRP A 251 -2.50 -7.33 19.28
CA TRP A 251 -1.74 -6.90 18.12
C TRP A 251 -0.79 -5.75 18.51
N PRO A 252 0.46 -5.75 18.00
CA PRO A 252 1.12 -6.88 17.34
C PRO A 252 1.32 -8.05 18.32
N PRO A 253 1.35 -9.31 17.83
CA PRO A 253 1.69 -10.45 18.66
C PRO A 253 3.14 -10.39 19.14
N GLU A 254 3.49 -11.21 20.12
CA GLU A 254 4.87 -11.31 20.59
C GLU A 254 5.75 -11.93 19.53
N THR A 255 6.80 -11.21 19.14
CA THR A 255 7.76 -11.64 18.12
C THR A 255 9.19 -11.36 18.55
N LYS A 256 10.13 -11.99 17.87
CA LYS A 256 11.56 -11.68 17.98
C LYS A 256 12.02 -11.01 16.70
N GLU A 257 12.68 -9.86 16.83
CA GLU A 257 13.26 -9.20 15.67
C GLU A 257 14.50 -9.95 15.16
N VAL A 258 14.53 -10.22 13.87
CA VAL A 258 15.72 -10.71 13.16
C VAL A 258 16.14 -9.67 12.13
N LYS A 259 17.44 -9.33 12.15
CA LYS A 259 18.02 -8.35 11.24
C LYS A 259 18.80 -9.03 10.12
N PHE A 260 18.59 -8.57 8.90
CA PHE A 260 19.40 -8.90 7.73
C PHE A 260 19.96 -7.61 7.14
N TYR A 261 21.27 -7.44 7.18
CA TYR A 261 21.98 -6.33 6.57
C TYR A 261 22.13 -6.53 5.07
N LEU A 262 22.10 -5.42 4.34
CA LEU A 262 22.37 -5.38 2.91
C LEU A 262 23.88 -5.47 2.68
N HIS A 263 24.27 -6.14 1.59
CA HIS A 263 25.65 -6.25 1.12
C HIS A 263 25.66 -6.32 -0.41
N SER A 264 26.72 -5.81 -1.03
CA SER A 264 26.99 -5.93 -2.47
C SER A 264 28.45 -5.52 -2.77
N GLY A 265 28.96 -5.94 -3.93
CA GLY A 265 30.15 -5.37 -4.55
C GLY A 265 29.88 -4.10 -5.36
N GLY A 266 28.74 -3.43 -5.17
CA GLY A 266 28.29 -2.24 -5.89
C GLY A 266 27.53 -2.57 -7.18
N ASN A 267 26.98 -3.79 -7.27
CA ASN A 267 26.31 -4.32 -8.45
C ASN A 267 24.98 -5.02 -8.08
N ALA A 268 24.24 -4.53 -7.10
CA ALA A 268 22.95 -5.10 -6.71
C ALA A 268 21.82 -4.87 -7.74
N ASN A 269 22.08 -4.20 -8.87
CA ASN A 269 21.08 -3.91 -9.90
C ASN A 269 20.52 -5.18 -10.54
N SER A 270 19.20 -5.25 -10.61
CA SER A 270 18.42 -6.37 -11.14
C SER A 270 18.63 -7.69 -10.40
N ARG A 271 17.81 -8.70 -10.75
CA ARG A 271 17.95 -10.07 -10.21
C ARG A 271 19.23 -10.79 -10.61
N PHE A 272 20.01 -10.20 -11.51
CA PHE A 272 21.31 -10.72 -11.96
C PHE A 272 22.49 -10.08 -11.21
N GLY A 273 22.21 -9.13 -10.31
CA GLY A 273 23.20 -8.49 -9.46
C GLY A 273 23.72 -9.38 -8.34
N ASP A 274 24.63 -8.83 -7.53
CA ASP A 274 25.34 -9.52 -6.45
C ASP A 274 24.84 -9.15 -5.04
N GLY A 275 23.66 -8.52 -4.94
CA GLY A 275 23.08 -8.07 -3.68
C GLY A 275 22.69 -9.22 -2.75
N VAL A 276 23.18 -9.17 -1.51
CA VAL A 276 22.98 -10.21 -0.48
C VAL A 276 22.35 -9.62 0.78
N LEU A 277 21.47 -10.41 1.40
CA LEU A 277 20.97 -10.19 2.75
C LEU A 277 21.65 -11.17 3.72
N SER A 278 22.32 -10.66 4.75
CA SER A 278 23.04 -11.48 5.74
C SER A 278 22.83 -10.99 7.17
N LYS A 279 22.99 -11.86 8.16
CA LYS A 279 22.94 -11.47 9.58
C LYS A 279 24.23 -10.77 10.04
N THR A 280 25.31 -10.88 9.26
CA THR A 280 26.59 -10.24 9.55
C THR A 280 26.51 -8.75 9.24
N LYS A 281 27.09 -7.90 10.07
CA LYS A 281 27.14 -6.47 9.79
C LYS A 281 28.11 -6.19 8.64
N PRO A 282 27.82 -5.20 7.77
CA PRO A 282 28.72 -4.83 6.69
C PRO A 282 30.03 -4.24 7.20
N LYS A 283 31.05 -4.34 6.35
CA LYS A 283 32.37 -3.71 6.53
C LYS A 283 32.48 -2.51 5.59
N ASN A 284 33.67 -2.24 5.05
CA ASN A 284 33.81 -1.25 4.00
C ASN A 284 33.40 -1.88 2.66
N GLU A 285 32.22 -1.51 2.18
CA GLU A 285 31.60 -2.03 0.96
C GLU A 285 31.20 -0.83 0.09
N PRO A 286 31.34 -0.91 -1.24
CA PRO A 286 30.90 0.17 -2.13
C PRO A 286 29.36 0.30 -2.07
N CYS A 287 28.85 1.51 -2.34
CA CYS A 287 27.40 1.70 -2.49
C CYS A 287 26.89 1.12 -3.82
N ASP A 288 25.59 0.85 -3.87
CA ASP A 288 24.87 0.52 -5.10
C ASP A 288 24.25 1.78 -5.71
N GLU A 289 24.29 1.90 -7.03
CA GLU A 289 23.80 3.07 -7.75
C GLU A 289 22.74 2.72 -8.78
N PHE A 290 21.75 3.58 -8.98
CA PHE A 290 20.81 3.46 -10.09
C PHE A 290 20.21 4.80 -10.52
N ASP A 291 19.80 4.87 -11.79
CA ASP A 291 19.12 6.04 -12.33
C ASP A 291 17.60 5.86 -12.23
N PHE A 292 16.94 6.82 -11.59
CA PHE A 292 15.49 6.91 -11.63
C PHE A 292 15.05 7.90 -12.71
N ASN A 293 14.40 7.38 -13.75
CA ASN A 293 13.77 8.16 -14.80
C ASN A 293 12.24 8.17 -14.61
N PRO A 294 11.62 9.30 -14.20
CA PRO A 294 10.17 9.42 -14.05
C PRO A 294 9.35 9.06 -15.31
N ALA A 295 9.94 9.13 -16.50
CA ALA A 295 9.26 8.73 -17.75
C ALA A 295 9.25 7.21 -18.01
N ASP A 296 10.02 6.43 -17.26
CA ASP A 296 10.04 4.98 -17.31
C ASP A 296 9.99 4.42 -15.88
N PRO A 297 8.85 4.56 -15.18
CA PRO A 297 8.70 4.09 -13.81
C PRO A 297 8.64 2.55 -13.75
N VAL A 298 9.02 1.99 -12.61
CA VAL A 298 8.74 0.60 -12.26
C VAL A 298 7.23 0.44 -12.06
N ASN A 299 6.65 -0.51 -12.80
CA ASN A 299 5.23 -0.80 -12.75
C ASN A 299 4.84 -1.60 -11.50
N THR A 300 3.68 -1.32 -10.95
CA THR A 300 3.06 -2.10 -9.88
C THR A 300 2.66 -3.46 -10.37
N ARG A 301 2.99 -4.48 -9.57
CA ARG A 301 2.58 -5.85 -9.82
C ARG A 301 2.28 -6.58 -8.51
N GLY A 302 0.99 -6.75 -8.22
CA GLY A 302 0.51 -7.36 -6.98
C GLY A 302 0.54 -6.38 -5.80
N GLY A 303 0.62 -6.94 -4.60
CA GLY A 303 0.63 -6.14 -3.36
C GLY A 303 -0.75 -5.63 -3.00
N ARG A 304 -0.80 -4.43 -2.41
CA ARG A 304 -2.03 -3.80 -1.92
C ARG A 304 -2.44 -2.68 -2.84
N PHE A 305 -3.34 -2.99 -3.77
CA PHE A 305 -3.87 -2.00 -4.69
C PHE A 305 -5.35 -2.26 -5.00
N LEU A 306 -6.11 -1.20 -5.24
CA LEU A 306 -7.57 -1.32 -5.37
C LEU A 306 -8.01 -1.76 -6.77
N PHE A 307 -7.40 -1.19 -7.81
CA PHE A 307 -7.94 -1.23 -9.18
C PHE A 307 -7.17 -2.15 -10.15
N LEU A 308 -6.02 -2.65 -9.72
CA LEU A 308 -5.19 -3.62 -10.43
C LEU A 308 -5.16 -4.91 -9.62
N ARG A 309 -4.73 -5.98 -10.28
CA ARG A 309 -4.56 -7.28 -9.65
C ARG A 309 -3.60 -7.18 -8.46
N SER A 310 -4.15 -7.39 -7.28
CA SER A 310 -3.47 -7.43 -5.98
C SER A 310 -3.00 -8.84 -5.63
N GLY A 311 -2.26 -8.96 -4.52
CA GLY A 311 -1.79 -10.24 -4.01
C GLY A 311 -0.39 -10.65 -4.46
N MET A 312 -0.11 -11.95 -4.31
CA MET A 312 1.18 -12.59 -4.56
C MET A 312 1.46 -12.78 -6.05
N LEU A 313 1.86 -11.70 -6.75
CA LEU A 313 2.20 -11.79 -8.16
C LEU A 313 3.70 -11.98 -8.41
N ASN A 314 4.03 -12.70 -9.48
CA ASN A 314 5.39 -13.03 -9.85
C ASN A 314 6.19 -11.80 -10.33
N GLN A 315 7.28 -11.44 -9.67
CA GLN A 315 8.12 -10.28 -9.98
C GLN A 315 9.22 -10.55 -11.02
N SER A 316 9.39 -11.80 -11.45
CA SER A 316 10.52 -12.29 -12.25
C SER A 316 10.92 -11.43 -13.45
N GLU A 317 9.93 -10.84 -14.14
CA GLU A 317 10.14 -9.99 -15.33
C GLU A 317 10.51 -8.55 -14.96
N ILE A 318 9.86 -7.97 -13.95
CA ILE A 318 10.12 -6.59 -13.51
C ILE A 318 11.51 -6.49 -12.88
N GLU A 319 11.94 -7.52 -12.13
CA GLU A 319 13.25 -7.58 -11.50
C GLU A 319 14.44 -7.60 -12.50
N LYS A 320 14.20 -7.67 -13.82
CA LYS A 320 15.27 -7.53 -14.83
C LYS A 320 15.72 -6.08 -15.01
N ARG A 321 14.93 -5.11 -14.54
CA ARG A 321 15.24 -3.69 -14.67
C ARG A 321 16.47 -3.32 -13.84
N LYS A 322 17.27 -2.37 -14.35
CA LYS A 322 18.50 -1.90 -13.69
C LYS A 322 18.23 -0.86 -12.60
N ASP A 323 17.05 -0.24 -12.60
CA ASP A 323 16.60 0.72 -11.58
C ASP A 323 15.92 0.03 -10.39
N ILE A 324 16.12 -1.27 -10.23
CA ILE A 324 15.71 -2.06 -9.06
C ILE A 324 16.95 -2.71 -8.48
N LEU A 325 17.32 -2.33 -7.27
CA LEU A 325 18.36 -2.98 -6.49
C LEU A 325 17.76 -4.17 -5.75
N ILE A 326 18.40 -5.33 -5.83
CA ILE A 326 17.89 -6.58 -5.29
C ILE A 326 18.88 -7.20 -4.34
N TYR A 327 18.43 -7.45 -3.10
CA TYR A 327 19.23 -8.14 -2.09
C TYR A 327 18.49 -9.38 -1.62
N SER A 328 19.14 -10.53 -1.68
CA SER A 328 18.53 -11.82 -1.30
C SER A 328 19.35 -12.55 -0.26
N THR A 329 18.70 -13.28 0.64
CA THR A 329 19.40 -14.23 1.49
C THR A 329 19.97 -15.38 0.65
N GLU A 330 20.88 -16.16 1.23
CA GLU A 330 21.04 -17.54 0.78
C GLU A 330 19.72 -18.31 0.90
N LYS A 331 19.64 -19.48 0.25
CA LYS A 331 18.50 -20.38 0.46
C LYS A 331 18.40 -20.72 1.95
N LEU A 332 17.22 -20.52 2.51
CA LEU A 332 16.95 -20.76 3.90
C LEU A 332 17.19 -22.24 4.25
N LYS A 333 18.02 -22.48 5.28
CA LYS A 333 18.29 -23.84 5.77
C LYS A 333 17.09 -24.43 6.53
N GLU A 334 16.33 -23.54 7.16
CA GLU A 334 15.10 -23.78 7.92
C GLU A 334 14.11 -22.68 7.55
N GLY A 335 12.81 -22.98 7.53
CA GLY A 335 11.83 -21.96 7.22
C GLY A 335 11.66 -20.94 8.35
N ILE A 336 11.13 -19.78 8.02
CA ILE A 336 10.95 -18.67 8.97
C ILE A 336 9.52 -18.14 8.86
N GLU A 337 8.84 -18.02 10.01
CA GLU A 337 7.48 -17.47 10.08
C GLU A 337 7.54 -16.02 10.53
N ILE A 338 6.97 -15.12 9.72
CA ILE A 338 6.88 -13.69 9.97
C ILE A 338 5.42 -13.37 10.29
N LEU A 339 5.18 -12.69 11.41
CA LEU A 339 3.85 -12.22 11.78
C LEU A 339 3.97 -10.87 12.49
N GLY A 340 3.70 -9.79 11.77
CA GLY A 340 3.81 -8.44 12.32
C GLY A 340 4.33 -7.45 11.30
N GLU A 341 4.85 -6.33 11.79
CA GLU A 341 5.33 -5.21 11.00
C GLU A 341 6.77 -5.41 10.51
N VAL A 342 6.95 -5.42 9.18
CA VAL A 342 8.26 -5.48 8.52
C VAL A 342 8.80 -4.07 8.29
N LYS A 343 10.10 -3.87 8.58
CA LYS A 343 10.78 -2.57 8.43
C LYS A 343 12.06 -2.69 7.63
N LEU A 344 12.38 -1.64 6.87
CA LEU A 344 13.71 -1.45 6.30
C LEU A 344 14.30 -0.15 6.84
N ILE A 345 15.48 -0.22 7.42
CA ILE A 345 16.31 0.95 7.72
C ILE A 345 17.42 0.99 6.67
N PHE A 346 17.52 2.07 5.91
CA PHE A 346 18.56 2.20 4.90
C PHE A 346 19.11 3.61 4.83
N TYR A 347 20.30 3.72 4.24
CA TYR A 347 21.00 4.98 4.05
C TYR A 347 21.10 5.24 2.55
N ALA A 348 20.69 6.42 2.13
CA ALA A 348 20.67 6.77 0.71
C ALA A 348 20.96 8.24 0.48
N SER A 349 21.50 8.53 -0.71
CA SER A 349 21.61 9.88 -1.25
C SER A 349 20.96 9.94 -2.63
N SER A 350 20.65 11.14 -3.07
CA SER A 350 20.08 11.41 -4.38
C SER A 350 20.73 12.66 -4.96
N SER A 351 20.95 12.68 -6.27
CA SER A 351 21.33 13.92 -6.97
C SER A 351 20.19 14.96 -7.04
N ALA A 352 18.97 14.56 -6.70
CA ALA A 352 17.78 15.41 -6.74
C ALA A 352 17.46 16.05 -5.38
N VAL A 353 16.68 17.14 -5.43
CA VAL A 353 16.20 17.85 -4.23
C VAL A 353 15.00 17.17 -3.55
N ASP A 354 14.36 16.23 -4.25
CA ASP A 354 13.34 15.32 -3.74
C ASP A 354 13.30 14.10 -4.66
N THR A 355 12.84 12.96 -4.15
CA THR A 355 12.65 11.71 -4.90
C THR A 355 11.77 10.77 -4.07
N ASP A 356 11.40 9.62 -4.62
CA ASP A 356 10.84 8.53 -3.84
C ASP A 356 11.86 7.39 -3.68
N PHE A 357 11.71 6.62 -2.61
CA PHE A 357 12.32 5.30 -2.45
C PHE A 357 11.22 4.30 -2.12
N THR A 358 11.02 3.31 -2.98
CA THR A 358 10.07 2.22 -2.81
C THR A 358 10.78 0.95 -2.41
N VAL A 359 10.17 0.19 -1.50
CA VAL A 359 10.73 -1.03 -0.94
C VAL A 359 9.72 -2.16 -1.02
N LYS A 360 10.16 -3.35 -1.42
CA LYS A 360 9.29 -4.52 -1.57
C LYS A 360 9.93 -5.75 -0.98
N LEU A 361 9.20 -6.45 -0.11
CA LEU A 361 9.53 -7.77 0.39
C LEU A 361 8.99 -8.84 -0.57
N VAL A 362 9.83 -9.83 -0.88
CA VAL A 362 9.58 -10.86 -1.89
C VAL A 362 10.00 -12.23 -1.37
N ASP A 363 9.19 -13.24 -1.66
CA ASP A 363 9.46 -14.65 -1.43
C ASP A 363 9.96 -15.32 -2.72
N VAL A 364 11.23 -15.73 -2.73
CA VAL A 364 11.86 -16.38 -3.88
C VAL A 364 11.84 -17.89 -3.68
N HIS A 365 10.95 -18.58 -4.39
CA HIS A 365 10.96 -20.04 -4.41
C HIS A 365 12.02 -20.56 -5.39
N ASN A 366 11.96 -20.08 -6.63
CA ASN A 366 12.90 -20.40 -7.71
C ASN A 366 12.84 -19.30 -8.79
N GLU A 367 13.68 -19.40 -9.82
CA GLU A 367 13.81 -18.37 -10.86
C GLU A 367 12.50 -18.01 -11.60
N SER A 368 11.53 -18.92 -11.64
CA SER A 368 10.22 -18.72 -12.26
C SER A 368 9.10 -18.35 -11.29
N LYS A 369 9.35 -18.42 -9.98
CA LYS A 369 8.36 -18.16 -8.92
C LYS A 369 8.97 -17.26 -7.84
N ILE A 370 8.89 -15.97 -8.10
CA ILE A 370 9.40 -14.89 -7.26
C ILE A 370 8.21 -14.03 -6.87
N LEU A 371 7.67 -14.22 -5.67
CA LEU A 371 6.34 -13.73 -5.33
C LEU A 371 6.42 -12.51 -4.41
N HIS A 372 5.74 -11.45 -4.82
CA HIS A 372 5.54 -10.28 -3.99
C HIS A 372 4.81 -10.64 -2.69
N VAL A 373 5.32 -10.14 -1.56
CA VAL A 373 4.72 -10.29 -0.23
C VAL A 373 4.08 -9.00 0.26
N ILE A 374 4.84 -7.90 0.29
CA ILE A 374 4.36 -6.60 0.75
C ILE A 374 5.30 -5.50 0.23
N ASP A 375 4.78 -4.30 -0.01
CA ASP A 375 5.57 -3.14 -0.42
C ASP A 375 5.07 -1.86 0.22
N SER A 376 5.97 -0.89 0.29
CA SER A 376 5.72 0.49 0.72
C SER A 376 6.76 1.41 0.07
N GLY A 377 6.80 2.67 0.51
CA GLY A 377 7.84 3.60 0.12
C GLY A 377 7.81 4.86 0.96
N VAL A 378 8.82 5.70 0.76
CA VAL A 378 8.91 7.02 1.35
C VAL A 378 9.22 8.02 0.25
N ARG A 379 8.45 9.12 0.25
CA ARG A 379 8.82 10.31 -0.49
C ARG A 379 9.78 11.13 0.34
N ALA A 380 10.96 11.40 -0.19
CA ALA A 380 12.13 11.79 0.58
C ALA A 380 11.94 13.10 1.37
N ARG A 381 11.14 14.04 0.87
CA ARG A 381 10.80 15.24 1.63
C ARG A 381 10.06 14.96 2.95
N TYR A 382 9.35 13.85 3.05
CA TYR A 382 8.58 13.45 4.23
C TYR A 382 9.31 12.43 5.13
N ARG A 383 10.60 12.19 4.89
CA ARG A 383 11.42 11.20 5.63
C ARG A 383 11.43 11.40 7.16
N GLU A 384 11.27 12.64 7.61
CA GLU A 384 11.29 13.02 9.04
C GLU A 384 9.89 13.34 9.58
N SER A 385 8.99 13.86 8.74
CA SER A 385 7.65 14.30 9.14
C SER A 385 6.75 14.41 7.92
N LEU A 386 5.50 13.93 8.06
CA LEU A 386 4.44 14.16 7.07
C LEU A 386 3.92 15.60 7.10
N GLU A 387 4.04 16.29 8.25
CA GLU A 387 3.51 17.64 8.46
C GLU A 387 4.51 18.73 8.09
N ASN A 388 5.79 18.49 8.36
CA ASN A 388 6.87 19.43 8.13
C ASN A 388 7.89 18.85 7.14
N PRO A 389 7.56 18.80 5.84
CA PRO A 389 8.47 18.27 4.83
C PRO A 389 9.76 19.09 4.78
N LYS A 390 10.88 18.45 4.40
CA LYS A 390 12.18 19.10 4.14
C LYS A 390 12.82 18.54 2.89
N LEU A 391 13.26 19.39 1.96
CA LEU A 391 13.99 18.94 0.77
C LEU A 391 15.31 18.24 1.13
N LEU A 392 15.85 17.50 0.16
CA LEU A 392 17.18 16.94 0.20
C LEU A 392 18.21 17.99 -0.23
N GLU A 393 19.37 17.95 0.39
CA GLU A 393 20.60 18.46 -0.18
C GLU A 393 21.15 17.38 -1.13
N PRO A 394 21.38 17.69 -2.43
CA PRO A 394 21.94 16.72 -3.37
C PRO A 394 23.21 16.05 -2.83
N ASP A 395 23.32 14.74 -3.07
CA ASP A 395 24.44 13.86 -2.70
C ASP A 395 24.70 13.69 -1.19
N LYS A 396 23.93 14.36 -0.32
CA LYS A 396 23.99 14.13 1.12
C LYS A 396 23.33 12.79 1.48
N ILE A 397 23.99 12.04 2.36
CA ILE A 397 23.47 10.77 2.86
C ILE A 397 22.43 11.03 3.95
N TYR A 398 21.25 10.46 3.78
CA TYR A 398 20.17 10.48 4.77
C TYR A 398 19.84 9.06 5.21
N LYS A 399 19.42 8.92 6.48
CA LYS A 399 18.82 7.69 7.00
C LYS A 399 17.33 7.71 6.71
N TYR A 400 16.82 6.61 6.18
CA TYR A 400 15.41 6.35 5.95
C TYR A 400 14.96 5.17 6.81
N GLU A 401 13.79 5.29 7.40
CA GLU A 401 13.10 4.21 8.11
C GLU A 401 11.75 4.00 7.44
N VAL A 402 11.60 2.87 6.77
CA VAL A 402 10.38 2.54 6.03
C VAL A 402 9.70 1.35 6.68
N TYR A 403 8.50 1.63 7.17
CA TYR A 403 7.50 0.65 7.55
C TYR A 403 6.95 0.04 6.25
N ILE A 404 7.45 -1.14 5.86
CA ILE A 404 6.99 -1.85 4.66
C ILE A 404 5.54 -2.29 4.87
N GLY A 405 5.22 -2.68 6.10
CA GLY A 405 3.88 -2.94 6.60
C GLY A 405 3.77 -4.30 7.28
N SER A 406 2.55 -4.59 7.72
CA SER A 406 2.16 -5.75 8.50
C SER A 406 1.80 -6.95 7.64
N THR A 407 2.37 -8.12 7.92
CA THR A 407 2.03 -9.35 7.18
C THR A 407 2.17 -10.60 8.03
N GLY A 408 1.43 -11.65 7.66
CA GLY A 408 1.56 -13.01 8.18
C GLY A 408 1.98 -13.96 7.07
N ILE A 409 3.24 -14.40 7.06
CA ILE A 409 3.79 -15.28 6.00
C ILE A 409 4.86 -16.22 6.55
N TYR A 410 4.91 -17.42 6.00
CA TYR A 410 6.03 -18.35 6.19
C TYR A 410 6.90 -18.40 4.93
N PHE A 411 8.20 -18.22 5.09
CA PHE A 411 9.18 -18.48 4.04
C PHE A 411 9.72 -19.91 4.24
N PRO A 412 9.38 -20.88 3.36
CA PRO A 412 9.81 -22.26 3.53
C PRO A 412 11.32 -22.47 3.43
N LYS A 413 11.78 -23.61 3.97
CA LYS A 413 13.14 -24.11 3.70
C LYS A 413 13.39 -24.16 2.19
N GLY A 414 14.57 -23.70 1.77
CA GLY A 414 14.99 -23.66 0.37
C GLY A 414 14.57 -22.40 -0.40
N HIS A 415 13.64 -21.60 0.13
CA HIS A 415 13.31 -20.28 -0.41
C HIS A 415 14.38 -19.24 -0.03
N LYS A 416 14.32 -18.06 -0.64
CA LYS A 416 15.10 -16.88 -0.20
C LYS A 416 14.15 -15.77 0.20
N ILE A 417 14.56 -15.01 1.22
CA ILE A 417 13.94 -13.72 1.52
C ILE A 417 14.64 -12.69 0.65
N ARG A 418 13.87 -11.86 -0.04
CA ARG A 418 14.39 -10.82 -0.93
C ARG A 418 13.78 -9.48 -0.60
N ILE A 419 14.61 -8.44 -0.66
CA ILE A 419 14.16 -7.04 -0.66
C ILE A 419 14.53 -6.41 -2.00
N GLU A 420 13.59 -5.67 -2.57
CA GLU A 420 13.81 -4.79 -3.73
C GLU A 420 13.79 -3.34 -3.25
N ILE A 421 14.70 -2.51 -3.74
CA ILE A 421 14.71 -1.05 -3.55
C ILE A 421 14.70 -0.39 -4.94
N SER A 422 13.80 0.57 -5.14
CA SER A 422 13.72 1.39 -6.35
C SER A 422 13.23 2.79 -5.98
N SER A 423 12.90 3.62 -6.97
CA SER A 423 12.31 4.96 -6.77
C SER A 423 10.92 5.11 -7.39
N SER A 424 10.26 4.00 -7.74
CA SER A 424 8.88 4.02 -8.22
C SER A 424 8.19 2.67 -8.04
N ASN A 425 6.86 2.70 -7.94
CA ASN A 425 5.97 1.54 -7.96
C ASN A 425 4.60 2.02 -8.42
N PHE A 426 4.45 2.20 -9.73
CA PHE A 426 3.34 2.92 -10.32
C PHE A 426 2.33 1.98 -11.01
N PRO A 427 1.01 2.10 -10.77
CA PRO A 427 0.30 3.26 -10.25
C PRO A 427 -0.02 3.19 -8.75
N ARG A 428 0.56 2.25 -8.01
CA ARG A 428 0.31 2.16 -6.56
C ARG A 428 0.71 3.45 -5.84
N PHE A 429 1.85 4.02 -6.20
CA PHE A 429 2.29 5.33 -5.75
C PHE A 429 2.47 6.27 -6.95
N ASN A 430 2.10 7.54 -6.78
CA ASN A 430 2.33 8.58 -7.78
C ASN A 430 3.84 8.79 -7.99
N ILE A 431 4.22 9.12 -9.23
CA ILE A 431 5.63 9.26 -9.63
C ILE A 431 6.19 10.60 -9.13
N ASN A 432 7.37 10.58 -8.51
CA ASN A 432 8.09 11.80 -8.18
C ASN A 432 8.76 12.40 -9.42
N SER A 433 8.60 13.70 -9.62
CA SER A 433 9.25 14.46 -10.70
C SER A 433 10.74 14.69 -10.47
N ASN A 434 11.21 14.51 -9.23
CA ASN A 434 12.54 14.85 -8.75
C ASN A 434 12.85 16.36 -8.69
N LEU A 435 11.83 17.21 -8.86
CA LEU A 435 11.98 18.67 -8.95
C LEU A 435 11.43 19.44 -7.76
N ALA A 436 10.62 18.78 -6.91
CA ALA A 436 9.85 19.44 -5.85
C ALA A 436 9.15 20.72 -6.33
N GLY A 437 8.38 20.60 -7.41
CA GLY A 437 7.54 21.68 -7.93
C GLY A 437 8.27 22.73 -8.74
N LYS A 438 9.61 22.65 -8.83
CA LYS A 438 10.38 23.50 -9.74
C LYS A 438 9.99 23.17 -11.17
N LYS A 439 9.73 24.21 -11.98
CA LYS A 439 9.43 24.04 -13.40
C LYS A 439 10.66 23.56 -14.15
N SER A 440 10.47 22.60 -15.05
CA SER A 440 11.45 22.23 -16.08
C SER A 440 10.70 22.03 -17.40
N GLU A 441 11.41 22.10 -18.53
CA GLU A 441 10.82 21.89 -19.86
C GLU A 441 10.12 20.52 -19.97
N LYS A 442 10.73 19.47 -19.40
CA LYS A 442 10.19 18.12 -19.39
C LYS A 442 9.19 17.85 -18.25
N GLY A 443 9.10 18.74 -17.25
CA GLY A 443 8.31 18.55 -16.03
C GLY A 443 8.89 17.54 -15.04
N TYR A 444 10.07 16.96 -15.30
CA TYR A 444 10.81 16.07 -14.41
C TYR A 444 12.32 16.15 -14.67
N THR A 445 13.13 15.55 -13.80
CA THR A 445 14.56 15.28 -14.04
C THR A 445 14.90 13.84 -13.67
N ILE A 446 15.94 13.28 -14.28
CA ILE A 446 16.51 12.00 -13.84
C ILE A 446 17.23 12.24 -12.51
N ALA A 447 17.08 11.31 -11.57
CA ALA A 447 17.78 11.34 -10.29
C ALA A 447 18.75 10.15 -10.20
N HIS A 448 19.99 10.42 -9.83
CA HIS A 448 21.01 9.41 -9.57
C HIS A 448 20.92 9.04 -8.10
N GLN A 449 20.55 7.79 -7.83
CA GLN A 449 20.33 7.29 -6.47
C GLN A 449 21.51 6.46 -6.03
N LYS A 450 21.88 6.56 -4.75
CA LYS A 450 22.89 5.69 -4.13
C LYS A 450 22.35 5.08 -2.85
N ILE A 451 22.53 3.77 -2.67
CA ILE A 451 22.21 3.04 -1.45
C ILE A 451 23.50 2.58 -0.78
N TYR A 452 23.70 3.00 0.46
CA TYR A 452 24.91 2.73 1.23
C TYR A 452 24.68 1.56 2.18
N HIS A 453 25.67 0.68 2.26
CA HIS A 453 25.66 -0.48 3.16
C HIS A 453 27.07 -0.75 3.70
N ASP A 454 27.80 0.29 4.09
CA ASP A 454 29.13 0.18 4.69
C ASP A 454 29.07 0.12 6.25
N SER A 455 30.24 0.14 6.89
CA SER A 455 30.37 0.00 8.34
C SER A 455 29.74 1.15 9.15
N GLU A 456 29.62 2.34 8.56
CA GLU A 456 28.94 3.49 9.16
C GLU A 456 27.44 3.47 8.81
N HIS A 457 27.12 3.05 7.59
CA HIS A 457 25.79 3.04 7.00
C HIS A 457 25.19 1.63 6.94
N LYS A 458 24.88 1.04 8.11
CA LYS A 458 24.44 -0.36 8.21
C LYS A 458 22.98 -0.56 7.77
N SER A 459 22.67 -0.40 6.48
CA SER A 459 21.33 -0.66 5.93
C SER A 459 20.88 -2.11 6.21
N HIS A 460 19.65 -2.28 6.75
CA HIS A 460 19.14 -3.59 7.17
C HIS A 460 17.61 -3.70 7.17
N LEU A 461 17.15 -4.89 6.81
CA LEU A 461 15.80 -5.39 6.95
C LEU A 461 15.58 -5.91 8.38
N ILE A 462 14.43 -5.60 8.97
CA ILE A 462 13.97 -6.08 10.27
C ILE A 462 12.70 -6.91 10.06
N LEU A 463 12.75 -8.17 10.48
CA LEU A 463 11.66 -9.12 10.37
C LEU A 463 11.12 -9.50 11.76
N PRO A 464 9.80 -9.40 12.00
CA PRO A 464 9.15 -9.84 13.22
C PRO A 464 8.88 -11.36 13.16
N THR A 465 9.80 -12.15 13.68
CA THR A 465 9.69 -13.61 13.64
C THR A 465 8.78 -14.13 14.75
N PHE A 466 7.83 -14.99 14.37
CA PHE A 466 6.90 -15.59 15.32
C PHE A 466 7.57 -16.74 16.09
N PRO A 467 7.49 -16.79 17.44
CA PRO A 467 8.16 -17.82 18.23
C PRO A 467 7.72 -19.24 17.90
N GLY A 468 8.66 -20.20 17.92
CA GLY A 468 8.38 -21.61 17.63
C GLY A 468 8.21 -21.93 16.13
N SER A 469 8.65 -21.03 15.25
CA SER A 469 8.67 -21.16 13.79
C SER A 469 9.62 -22.22 13.28
#